data_AF-A0A838MKA8-F1
#
_entry.id   AF-A0A838MKA8-F1
#
_cell.length_a   1.000
_cell.length_b   1.000
_cell.length_c   1.000
_cell.angle_alpha   90.00
_cell.angle_beta   90.00
_cell.angle_gamma   90.00
#
_symmetry.space_group_name_H-M   'P 1'
#
loop_
_entity.id
_entity.type
_entity.pdbx_description
1 polymer ?
#
loop_
_entity_poly.entity_id
_entity_poly.type
_entity_poly.pdbx_seq_one_letter_code
_entity_poly.pdbx_strand_id
1 'polypeptide(L)' 'MAILSDKWIRTQAQEHGMIEPFVENQRREGCISYGLSSYGYDARVSDDFKIFTNVNSAVVDPKNFDSNSFVDRKT' A
#
# COMPACT_ATOMS: atom_id res chain seq x y z
N MET A 1 9.75 3.74 21.13
CA MET A 1 10.09 4.29 19.80
C MET A 1 9.24 5.53 19.57
N ALA A 2 9.80 6.57 18.95
CA ALA A 2 9.08 7.79 18.59
C ALA A 2 8.64 7.73 17.11
N ILE A 3 7.61 8.50 16.76
CA ILE A 3 7.23 8.71 15.35
C ILE A 3 8.29 9.62 14.70
N LEU A 4 8.70 9.27 13.50
CA LEU A 4 9.78 9.94 12.77
C LEU A 4 9.21 10.99 11.81
N SER A 5 9.91 12.10 11.66
CA SER A 5 9.46 13.23 10.84
C SER A 5 9.70 13.00 9.34
N ASP A 6 9.05 13.82 8.54
CA ASP A 6 9.22 13.92 7.10
C ASP A 6 10.70 14.00 6.67
N LYS A 7 11.53 14.75 7.39
CA LYS A 7 12.98 14.89 7.14
C LYS A 7 13.69 13.54 7.21
N TRP A 8 13.41 12.77 8.26
CA TRP A 8 14.01 11.45 8.42
C TRP A 8 13.52 10.49 7.34
N ILE A 9 12.21 10.47 7.08
CA ILE A 9 11.60 9.60 6.06
C ILE A 9 12.20 9.89 4.67
N ARG A 10 12.37 11.17 4.32
CA ARG A 10 12.99 11.62 3.06
C ARG A 10 14.40 11.08 2.91
N THR A 11 15.26 11.27 3.91
CA THR A 11 16.64 10.78 3.90
C THR A 11 16.70 9.26 3.74
N GLN A 12 15.87 8.52 4.47
CA GLN A 12 15.86 7.06 4.37
C GLN A 12 15.32 6.56 3.02
N ALA A 13 14.32 7.22 2.44
CA ALA A 13 13.83 6.86 1.12
C ALA A 13 14.87 7.14 0.02
N GLN A 14 15.53 8.29 0.05
CA GLN A 14 16.47 8.72 -1.00
C GLN A 14 17.84 8.05 -0.91
N GLU A 15 18.39 7.88 0.30
CA GLU A 15 19.75 7.36 0.47
C GLU A 15 19.80 5.85 0.68
N HIS A 16 18.71 5.25 1.20
CA HIS A 16 18.69 3.83 1.60
C HIS A 16 17.61 3.00 0.90
N GLY A 17 16.83 3.59 -0.02
CA GLY A 17 15.79 2.86 -0.76
C GLY A 17 14.64 2.37 0.13
N MET A 18 14.37 3.04 1.26
CA MET A 18 13.32 2.60 2.20
C MET A 18 11.92 2.57 1.57
N ILE A 19 11.64 3.45 0.59
CA ILE A 19 10.36 3.55 -0.11
C ILE A 19 10.65 3.71 -1.60
N GLU A 20 10.14 2.81 -2.44
CA GLU A 20 10.30 2.87 -3.90
C GLU A 20 9.01 2.48 -4.62
N PRO A 21 8.49 3.31 -5.54
CA PRO A 21 8.92 4.68 -5.87
C PRO A 21 8.53 5.71 -4.78
N PHE A 22 9.42 6.68 -4.53
CA PHE A 22 9.23 7.74 -3.52
C PHE A 22 8.72 9.06 -4.11
N VAL A 23 7.82 9.73 -3.39
CA VAL A 23 7.25 11.03 -3.76
C VAL A 23 7.43 12.01 -2.60
N GLU A 24 8.32 12.98 -2.78
CA GLU A 24 8.81 13.86 -1.72
C GLU A 24 7.78 14.86 -1.18
N ASN A 25 6.74 15.16 -1.96
CA ASN A 25 5.70 16.12 -1.58
C ASN A 25 4.33 15.49 -1.79
N GLN A 26 3.35 15.98 -1.03
CA GLN A 26 1.98 15.51 -1.18
C GLN A 26 1.40 15.90 -2.55
N ARG A 27 0.93 14.91 -3.30
CA ARG A 27 0.22 15.09 -4.58
C ARG A 27 -1.29 15.10 -4.34
N ARG A 28 -2.02 16.00 -5.00
CA ARG A 28 -3.48 16.19 -4.82
C ARG A 28 -4.21 16.52 -6.13
N GLU A 29 -3.64 16.14 -7.27
CA GLU A 29 -4.08 16.55 -8.62
C GLU A 29 -5.35 15.79 -9.06
N GLY A 30 -6.49 16.12 -8.45
CA GLY A 30 -7.80 15.52 -8.77
C GLY A 30 -8.00 14.09 -8.29
N CYS A 31 -7.09 13.57 -7.47
CA CYS A 31 -7.14 12.23 -6.88
C CYS A 31 -7.02 12.28 -5.35
N ILE A 32 -7.23 11.13 -4.70
CA ILE A 32 -6.89 10.96 -3.28
C ILE A 32 -5.39 11.24 -3.12
N SER A 33 -5.05 12.03 -2.10
CA SER A 33 -3.68 12.50 -1.92
C SER A 33 -2.72 11.39 -1.52
N TYR A 34 -1.46 11.52 -1.93
CA TYR A 34 -0.40 10.56 -1.58
C TYR A 34 0.97 11.25 -1.50
N GLY A 35 1.98 10.56 -0.96
CA GLY A 35 3.35 11.05 -0.80
C GLY A 35 3.73 11.39 0.64
N LEU A 36 4.86 12.06 0.81
CA LEU A 36 5.39 12.41 2.14
C LEU A 36 4.49 13.43 2.87
N SER A 37 4.25 13.16 4.15
CA SER A 37 3.54 14.01 5.12
C SER A 37 4.43 14.28 6.34
N SER A 38 4.03 15.19 7.22
CA SER A 38 4.88 15.72 8.31
C SER A 38 5.51 14.65 9.22
N TYR A 39 4.80 13.54 9.45
CA TYR A 39 5.22 12.44 10.33
C TYR A 39 4.79 11.07 9.76
N GLY A 40 4.73 10.95 8.43
CA GLY A 40 4.24 9.75 7.78
C GLY A 40 4.34 9.82 6.26
N TYR A 41 3.95 8.74 5.59
CA TYR A 41 3.96 8.65 4.14
C TYR A 41 2.64 8.01 3.68
N ASP A 42 1.91 8.73 2.84
CA ASP A 42 0.65 8.28 2.26
C ASP A 42 0.95 7.39 1.03
N ALA A 43 0.81 6.08 1.19
CA ALA A 43 1.03 5.11 0.12
C ALA A 43 -0.13 5.06 -0.89
N ARG A 44 0.14 4.53 -2.09
CA ARG A 44 -0.86 4.29 -3.14
C ARG A 44 -1.21 2.81 -3.22
N VAL A 45 -2.44 2.54 -3.64
CA VAL A 45 -2.91 1.18 -3.96
C VAL A 45 -2.62 0.89 -5.44
N SER A 46 -2.18 -0.32 -5.76
CA SER A 46 -1.99 -0.77 -7.16
C SER A 46 -3.33 -1.09 -7.83
N ASP A 47 -3.29 -1.38 -9.11
CA ASP A 47 -4.44 -1.80 -9.91
C ASP A 47 -4.77 -3.30 -9.78
N ASP A 48 -3.97 -4.07 -9.03
CA ASP A 48 -4.15 -5.52 -8.83
C ASP A 48 -4.95 -5.82 -7.56
N PHE A 49 -6.17 -6.32 -7.72
CA PHE A 49 -7.08 -6.62 -6.62
C PHE A 49 -7.41 -8.12 -6.55
N LYS A 50 -7.47 -8.65 -5.32
CA LYS A 50 -8.04 -9.96 -5.00
C LYS A 50 -9.38 -9.79 -4.29
N ILE A 51 -10.46 -10.14 -4.97
CA ILE A 51 -11.83 -9.97 -4.46
C ILE A 51 -12.31 -11.30 -3.90
N PHE A 52 -12.68 -11.33 -2.62
CA PHE A 52 -13.23 -12.54 -2.00
C PHE A 52 -14.52 -13.00 -2.70
N THR A 53 -14.64 -14.30 -2.90
CA THR A 53 -15.83 -14.95 -3.48
C THR A 53 -16.23 -16.17 -2.68
N ASN A 54 -17.55 -16.38 -2.50
CA ASN A 54 -18.11 -17.56 -1.85
C ASN A 54 -18.62 -18.61 -2.85
N VAL A 55 -18.44 -18.39 -4.16
CA VAL A 55 -18.94 -19.28 -5.24
C VAL A 55 -18.47 -20.73 -5.06
N ASN A 56 -17.25 -20.92 -4.57
CA ASN A 56 -16.65 -22.24 -4.40
C ASN A 56 -16.88 -22.86 -3.01
N SER A 57 -17.65 -22.21 -2.13
CA SER A 57 -17.88 -22.65 -0.73
C SER A 57 -16.60 -22.98 0.05
N ALA A 58 -15.49 -22.31 -0.27
CA ALA A 58 -14.22 -22.52 0.40
C ALA A 58 -14.31 -22.05 1.87
N VAL A 59 -13.71 -22.80 2.78
CA VAL A 59 -13.56 -22.41 4.19
C VAL A 59 -12.40 -21.43 4.29
N VAL A 60 -12.62 -20.27 4.92
CA VAL A 60 -11.56 -19.29 5.15
C VAL A 60 -10.68 -19.76 6.31
N ASP A 61 -9.52 -20.33 5.98
CA ASP A 61 -8.48 -20.70 6.93
C ASP A 61 -7.27 -19.75 6.78
N PRO A 62 -7.00 -18.85 7.75
CA PRO A 62 -5.83 -17.96 7.70
C PRO A 62 -4.49 -18.69 7.70
N LYS A 63 -4.44 -19.95 8.17
CA LYS A 63 -3.22 -20.78 8.14
C LYS A 63 -3.05 -21.51 6.81
N ASN A 64 -4.13 -21.67 6.04
CA ASN A 64 -4.13 -22.36 4.75
C ASN A 64 -4.94 -21.55 3.73
N PHE A 65 -4.30 -20.52 3.18
CA PHE A 65 -4.96 -19.57 2.29
C PHE A 65 -5.27 -20.21 0.93
N ASP A 66 -6.55 -20.32 0.57
CA ASP A 66 -7.00 -20.92 -0.69
C ASP A 66 -7.23 -19.86 -1.76
N SER A 67 -6.49 -19.94 -2.87
CA SER A 67 -6.64 -19.05 -4.03
C SER A 67 -8.03 -19.10 -4.67
N ASN A 68 -8.75 -20.21 -4.53
CA ASN A 68 -10.12 -20.35 -5.04
C ASN A 68 -11.14 -19.50 -4.26
N SER A 69 -10.73 -18.92 -3.13
CA SER A 69 -11.54 -17.96 -2.37
C SER A 69 -11.52 -16.56 -2.99
N PHE A 70 -10.77 -16.35 -4.07
CA PHE A 70 -10.58 -15.05 -4.70
C PHE A 70 -10.88 -15.04 -6.20
N VAL A 71 -11.30 -13.89 -6.68
CA VAL A 71 -11.28 -13.52 -8.09
C VAL A 71 -10.25 -12.40 -8.26
N ASP A 72 -9.30 -12.61 -9.17
CA ASP A 72 -8.33 -11.59 -9.53
C ASP A 72 -8.97 -10.55 -10.48
N ARG A 73 -8.75 -9.27 -10.19
CA ARG A 73 -9.24 -8.16 -11.02
C ARG A 73 -8.17 -7.09 -11.16
N LYS A 74 -7.98 -6.62 -12.41
CA LYS A 74 -7.14 -5.48 -12.74
C LYS A 74 -8.01 -4.29 -13.14
N THR A 75 -7.73 -3.07 -12.67
CA THR A 75 -8.56 -1.87 -12.95
C THR A 75 -7.77 -0.62 -13.30
#